data_AF-A0A2N6UFW8-F1
#
_entry.id   AF-A0A2N6UFW8-F1
#
_cell.length_a   1.000
_cell.length_b   1.000
_cell.length_c   1.000
_cell.angle_alpha   90.00
_cell.angle_beta   90.00
_cell.angle_gamma   90.00
#
_symmetry.space_group_name_H-M   'P 1'
#
loop_
_entity.id
_entity.type
_entity.pdbx_description
1 polymer ?
#
loop_
_entity_poly.entity_id
_entity_poly.type
_entity_poly.pdbx_seq_one_letter_code
_entity_poly.pdbx_strand_id
1 'polypeptide(L)'
;MKYQYFDGIKFTLDENTGYYLNSTIRTRLHRYVWEFYNGKIPSGYEVHHVDHDKSNNDIENLKLLPRKEHLKYHASIAGKRNVENGLLDRIRPMTKEWHSSEDGREWHRKHYEKTKDKLHEEKEFICEQCGKTYISEVTGTNRFCSNKCKSKWRRDSGIDDETRICEYCGKEFRINKYSKSKTCSKSCSAKLRHKKRKSEVD
;
A
#
# COMPACT_ATOMS: atom_id res chain seq x y z
N MET A 1 0.15 25.08 29.10
CA MET A 1 0.29 26.56 29.02
C MET A 1 -0.81 27.09 28.11
N LYS A 2 -1.52 28.17 28.45
CA LYS A 2 -2.68 28.64 27.64
C LYS A 2 -2.29 29.45 26.39
N TYR A 3 -1.05 29.93 26.34
CA TYR A 3 -0.54 30.77 25.27
C TYR A 3 0.96 30.52 25.06
N GLN A 4 1.44 30.77 23.84
CA GLN A 4 2.85 30.80 23.47
C GLN A 4 3.13 32.10 22.71
N TYR A 5 4.35 32.60 22.79
CA TYR A 5 4.79 33.78 22.04
C TYR A 5 5.87 33.37 21.06
N PHE A 6 5.82 33.92 19.86
CA PHE A 6 6.86 33.76 18.86
C PHE A 6 6.92 35.04 18.01
N ASP A 7 8.12 35.59 17.80
CA ASP A 7 8.32 36.85 17.09
C ASP A 7 7.46 38.02 17.63
N GLY A 8 7.32 38.09 18.97
CA GLY A 8 6.47 39.09 19.63
C GLY A 8 4.95 38.88 19.46
N ILE A 9 4.52 37.87 18.70
CA ILE A 9 3.11 37.56 18.44
C ILE A 9 2.62 36.50 19.43
N LYS A 10 1.45 36.76 20.03
CA LYS A 10 0.76 35.82 20.93
C LYS A 10 -0.04 34.80 20.14
N PHE A 11 0.12 33.53 20.45
CA PHE A 11 -0.73 32.44 19.98
C PHE A 11 -1.42 31.78 21.17
N THR A 12 -2.71 31.50 21.05
CA THR A 12 -3.53 30.91 22.12
C THR A 12 -3.83 29.45 21.79
N LEU A 13 -3.80 28.57 22.79
CA LEU A 13 -4.16 27.17 22.62
C LEU A 13 -5.64 27.04 22.23
N ASP A 14 -5.91 26.40 21.10
CA ASP A 14 -7.24 25.93 20.73
C ASP A 14 -7.43 24.52 21.30
N GLU A 15 -8.21 24.41 22.37
CA GLU A 15 -8.45 23.15 23.08
C GLU A 15 -9.13 22.08 22.21
N ASN A 16 -9.85 22.49 21.15
CA ASN A 16 -10.50 21.52 20.25
C ASN A 16 -9.49 20.82 19.35
N THR A 17 -8.45 21.53 18.90
CA THR A 17 -7.48 20.99 17.93
C THR A 17 -6.12 20.67 18.54
N GLY A 18 -5.83 21.21 19.72
CA GLY A 18 -4.54 21.12 20.41
C GLY A 18 -3.45 22.02 19.83
N TYR A 19 -3.77 22.86 18.84
CA TYR A 19 -2.80 23.77 18.21
C TYR A 19 -2.87 25.17 18.82
N TYR A 20 -1.74 25.89 18.74
CA TYR A 20 -1.69 27.31 19.07
C TYR A 20 -2.08 28.14 17.84
N LEU A 21 -3.05 29.03 17.98
CA LEU A 21 -3.63 29.85 16.91
C LEU A 21 -3.51 31.34 17.26
N ASN A 22 -3.20 32.16 16.27
CA ASN A 22 -3.44 33.60 16.33
C ASN A 22 -4.59 33.94 15.36
N SER A 23 -5.68 34.47 15.90
CA SER A 23 -6.89 34.81 15.14
C SER A 23 -6.75 36.09 14.29
N THR A 24 -5.85 36.99 14.66
CA THR A 24 -5.58 38.24 13.93
C THR A 24 -4.89 37.97 12.61
N ILE A 25 -3.78 37.23 12.63
CA ILE A 25 -3.05 36.82 11.41
C ILE A 25 -3.58 35.51 10.80
N ARG A 26 -4.59 34.91 11.45
CA ARG A 26 -5.30 33.69 11.01
C ARG A 26 -4.38 32.51 10.67
N THR A 27 -3.34 32.31 11.48
CA THR A 27 -2.39 31.22 11.27
C THR A 27 -2.10 30.45 12.56
N ARG A 28 -1.68 29.20 12.39
CA ARG A 28 -1.25 28.33 13.49
C ARG A 28 0.24 28.49 13.73
N LEU A 29 0.65 28.42 14.99
CA LEU A 29 2.02 28.68 15.43
C LEU A 29 3.04 27.82 14.69
N HIS A 30 2.88 26.49 14.65
CA HIS A 30 3.81 25.60 13.95
C HIS A 30 4.03 25.96 12.47
N ARG A 31 2.99 26.48 11.77
CA ARG A 31 3.14 26.95 10.38
C ARG A 31 3.92 28.25 10.33
N TYR A 32 3.61 29.17 11.24
CA TYR A 32 4.30 30.45 11.32
C TYR A 32 5.79 30.27 11.64
N VAL A 33 6.13 29.43 12.63
CA VAL A 33 7.52 29.09 12.96
C VAL A 33 8.23 28.49 11.75
N TRP A 34 7.59 27.54 11.06
CA TRP A 34 8.18 26.97 9.84
C TRP A 34 8.43 28.04 8.78
N GLU A 35 7.44 28.89 8.49
CA GLU A 35 7.55 29.91 7.45
C GLU A 35 8.57 31.00 7.78
N PHE A 36 8.75 31.31 9.07
CA PHE A 36 9.76 32.25 9.55
C PHE A 36 11.18 31.78 9.23
N TYR A 37 11.49 30.49 9.47
CA TYR A 37 12.84 29.95 9.25
C TYR A 37 13.08 29.44 7.81
N ASN A 38 12.08 28.83 7.19
CA ASN A 38 12.23 28.07 5.94
C ASN A 38 11.47 28.68 4.75
N GLY A 39 10.73 29.76 4.96
CA GLY A 39 9.89 30.38 3.94
C GLY A 39 8.56 29.66 3.70
N LYS A 40 7.81 30.13 2.69
CA LYS A 40 6.43 29.72 2.43
C LYS A 40 6.28 28.21 2.28
N ILE A 41 5.25 27.66 2.92
CA ILE A 41 4.88 26.24 2.77
C ILE A 41 4.32 26.01 1.35
N PRO A 42 4.93 25.14 0.52
CA PRO A 42 4.44 24.87 -0.82
C PRO A 42 3.06 24.22 -0.82
N SER A 43 2.29 24.41 -1.91
CA SER A 43 0.99 23.76 -2.07
C SER A 43 1.11 22.24 -2.02
N GLY A 44 0.24 21.59 -1.25
CA GLY A 44 0.26 20.14 -1.05
C GLY A 44 1.20 19.65 0.06
N TYR A 45 1.85 20.54 0.80
CA TYR A 45 2.69 20.21 1.95
C TYR A 45 2.06 20.64 3.28
N GLU A 46 2.37 19.88 4.33
CA GLU A 46 1.94 20.11 5.71
C GLU A 46 3.14 20.04 6.64
N VAL A 47 3.12 20.85 7.70
CA VAL A 47 4.14 20.83 8.75
C VAL A 47 3.71 19.81 9.80
N HIS A 48 4.63 18.93 10.15
CA HIS A 48 4.46 17.78 11.02
C HIS A 48 5.34 17.94 12.27
N HIS A 49 4.76 17.66 13.44
CA HIS A 49 5.48 17.54 14.71
C HIS A 49 6.11 16.15 14.82
N VAL A 50 7.44 16.08 14.88
CA VAL A 50 8.20 14.82 14.88
C VAL A 50 7.88 13.96 16.11
N ASP A 51 7.69 14.61 17.26
CA ASP A 51 7.33 13.99 18.54
C ASP A 51 5.81 13.76 18.74
N HIS A 52 4.97 14.19 17.79
CA HIS A 52 3.50 14.18 17.86
C HIS A 52 2.90 15.07 18.95
N ASP A 53 3.69 15.89 19.62
CA ASP A 53 3.24 16.90 20.57
C ASP A 53 3.06 18.24 19.86
N LYS A 54 1.79 18.59 19.61
CA LYS A 54 1.39 19.86 18.97
C LYS A 54 1.79 21.10 19.78
N SER A 55 2.16 20.93 21.05
CA SER A 55 2.60 22.01 21.92
C SER A 55 4.10 22.33 21.78
N ASN A 56 4.89 21.39 21.24
CA ASN A 56 6.31 21.58 20.97
C ASN A 56 6.51 22.20 19.57
N ASN A 57 6.61 23.53 19.51
CA ASN A 57 6.75 24.25 18.24
C ASN A 57 8.19 24.62 17.90
N ASP A 58 9.18 23.97 18.51
CA ASP A 58 10.59 24.18 18.18
C ASP A 58 10.87 23.77 16.73
N ILE A 59 11.65 24.58 15.99
CA ILE A 59 11.88 24.37 14.56
C ILE A 59 12.49 22.99 14.26
N GLU A 60 13.32 22.46 15.17
CA GLU A 60 13.92 21.13 15.07
C GLU A 60 12.89 19.99 15.24
N ASN A 61 11.79 20.25 15.95
CA ASN A 61 10.67 19.32 16.09
C ASN A 61 9.68 19.40 14.92
N LEU A 62 9.85 20.35 14.01
CA LEU A 62 8.98 20.52 12.86
C LEU A 62 9.61 19.93 11.60
N LYS A 63 8.79 19.26 10.80
CA LYS A 63 9.18 18.71 9.50
C LYS A 63 8.12 18.97 8.45
N LEU A 64 8.53 19.43 7.28
CA LEU A 64 7.63 19.56 6.13
C LEU A 64 7.47 18.23 5.42
N LEU A 65 6.23 17.80 5.22
CA LEU A 65 5.89 16.56 4.54
C LEU A 65 4.85 16.80 3.44
N PRO A 66 4.90 16.04 2.34
CA PRO A 66 3.76 15.97 1.41
C PRO A 66 2.50 15.52 2.18
N ARG A 67 1.36 16.17 1.92
CA ARG A 67 0.09 15.88 2.59
C ARG A 67 -0.28 14.40 2.57
N LYS A 68 0.00 13.70 1.46
CA LYS A 68 -0.25 12.25 1.34
C LYS A 68 0.56 11.43 2.35
N GLU A 69 1.84 11.74 2.52
CA GLU A 69 2.71 11.03 3.46
C GLU A 69 2.34 11.36 4.90
N HIS A 70 2.01 12.63 5.19
CA HIS A 70 1.52 13.04 6.51
C HIS A 70 0.24 12.29 6.91
N LEU A 71 -0.74 12.19 6.00
CA LEU A 71 -1.97 11.42 6.23
C LEU A 71 -1.72 9.92 6.42
N LYS A 72 -0.84 9.33 5.61
CA LYS A 72 -0.47 7.92 5.72
C LYS A 72 0.18 7.60 7.07
N TYR A 73 1.04 8.49 7.54
CA TYR A 73 1.69 8.37 8.83
C TYR A 73 0.66 8.37 9.98
N HIS A 74 -0.25 9.35 10.00
CA HIS A 74 -1.31 9.41 11.02
C HIS A 74 -2.28 8.23 10.96
N ALA A 75 -2.62 7.75 9.76
CA ALA A 75 -3.44 6.55 9.60
C ALA A 75 -2.75 5.31 10.19
N SER A 76 -1.42 5.19 10.04
CA SER A 76 -0.65 4.09 10.64
C SER A 76 -0.68 4.16 12.17
N ILE A 77 -0.46 5.33 12.76
CA ILE A 77 -0.54 5.50 14.22
C ILE A 77 -1.94 5.19 14.74
N ALA A 78 -2.98 5.72 14.10
CA ALA A 78 -4.36 5.45 14.49
C ALA A 78 -4.68 3.95 14.40
N GLY A 79 -4.20 3.27 13.36
CA GLY A 79 -4.31 1.82 13.22
C GLY A 79 -3.65 1.06 14.37
N LYS A 80 -2.42 1.41 14.75
CA LYS A 80 -1.71 0.82 15.90
C LYS A 80 -2.48 1.05 17.21
N ARG A 81 -2.91 2.28 17.46
CA ARG A 81 -3.68 2.65 18.64
C ARG A 81 -5.02 1.91 18.73
N ASN A 82 -5.70 1.67 17.61
CA ASN A 82 -6.94 0.89 17.57
C ASN A 82 -6.71 -0.57 17.96
N VAL A 83 -5.57 -1.15 17.56
CA VAL A 83 -5.17 -2.50 17.98
C VAL A 83 -4.83 -2.51 19.47
N GLU A 84 -3.99 -1.59 19.93
CA GLU A 84 -3.59 -1.48 21.35
C GLU A 84 -4.79 -1.27 22.29
N ASN A 85 -5.78 -0.48 21.89
CA ASN A 85 -6.99 -0.21 22.67
C ASN A 85 -8.09 -1.27 22.49
N GLY A 86 -7.81 -2.40 21.82
CA GLY A 86 -8.76 -3.50 21.62
C GLY A 86 -10.04 -3.08 20.88
N LEU A 87 -10.01 -2.03 20.05
CA LEU A 87 -11.19 -1.54 19.35
C LEU A 87 -11.71 -2.60 18.36
N LEU A 88 -10.79 -3.23 17.63
CA LEU A 88 -11.14 -4.28 16.66
C LEU A 88 -11.77 -5.50 17.35
N ASP A 89 -11.28 -5.88 18.53
CA ASP A 89 -11.81 -7.02 19.28
C ASP A 89 -13.23 -6.78 19.76
N ARG A 90 -13.57 -5.52 20.09
CA ARG A 90 -14.94 -5.12 20.46
C ARG A 90 -15.89 -5.07 19.26
N ILE A 91 -15.43 -4.56 18.11
CA ILE A 91 -16.29 -4.33 16.93
C ILE A 91 -16.50 -5.60 16.11
N ARG A 92 -15.52 -6.50 16.03
CA ARG A 92 -15.60 -7.72 15.22
C ARG A 92 -16.81 -8.61 15.55
N PRO A 93 -17.13 -8.89 16.84
CA PRO A 93 -18.33 -9.65 17.20
C PRO A 93 -19.61 -8.98 16.71
N MET A 94 -19.76 -7.66 16.95
CA MET A 94 -20.93 -6.88 16.52
C MET A 94 -21.08 -6.87 14.99
N THR A 95 -19.96 -6.76 14.29
CA THR A 95 -19.92 -6.81 12.82
C THR A 95 -20.38 -8.17 12.32
N LYS A 96 -19.86 -9.26 12.90
CA LYS A 96 -20.25 -10.63 12.54
C LYS A 96 -21.74 -10.86 12.80
N GLU A 97 -22.24 -10.42 13.95
CA GLU A 97 -23.64 -10.51 14.34
C GLU A 97 -24.55 -9.80 13.33
N TRP A 98 -24.25 -8.54 12.98
CA TRP A 98 -25.02 -7.78 12.00
C TRP A 98 -25.00 -8.41 10.60
N HIS A 99 -23.83 -8.82 10.09
CA HIS A 99 -23.76 -9.46 8.76
C HIS A 99 -24.48 -10.82 8.72
N SER A 100 -24.65 -11.46 9.88
CA SER A 100 -25.36 -12.73 10.01
C SER A 100 -26.85 -12.54 10.25
N SER A 101 -27.31 -11.34 10.61
CA SER A 101 -28.71 -11.02 10.88
C SER A 101 -29.54 -10.97 9.59
N GLU A 102 -30.86 -11.08 9.73
CA GLU A 102 -31.78 -10.95 8.62
C GLU A 102 -31.73 -9.54 8.00
N ASP A 103 -31.73 -8.51 8.85
CA ASP A 103 -31.62 -7.11 8.42
C ASP A 103 -30.33 -6.82 7.65
N GLY A 104 -29.20 -7.39 8.08
CA GLY A 104 -27.92 -7.22 7.39
C GLY A 104 -27.93 -7.87 6.00
N ARG A 105 -28.44 -9.11 5.90
CA ARG A 105 -28.59 -9.79 4.61
C ARG A 105 -29.57 -9.06 3.69
N GLU A 106 -30.67 -8.53 4.25
CA GLU A 106 -31.65 -7.75 3.51
C GLU A 106 -31.05 -6.46 2.96
N TRP A 107 -30.28 -5.78 3.78
CA TRP A 107 -29.53 -4.59 3.35
C TRP A 107 -28.59 -4.94 2.20
N HIS A 108 -27.81 -6.02 2.30
CA HIS A 108 -26.90 -6.46 1.23
C HIS A 108 -27.64 -6.81 -0.05
N ARG A 109 -28.80 -7.46 0.03
CA ARG A 109 -29.66 -7.76 -1.12
C ARG A 109 -30.13 -6.48 -1.82
N LYS A 110 -30.70 -5.54 -1.07
CA LYS A 110 -31.16 -4.24 -1.60
C LYS A 110 -30.00 -3.41 -2.16
N HIS A 111 -28.84 -3.46 -1.51
CA HIS A 111 -27.65 -2.78 -1.97
C HIS A 111 -27.17 -3.35 -3.30
N TYR A 112 -27.06 -4.68 -3.40
CA TYR A 112 -26.70 -5.37 -4.62
C TYR A 112 -27.65 -5.02 -5.78
N GLU A 113 -28.98 -5.07 -5.56
CA GLU A 113 -29.97 -4.70 -6.59
C GLU A 113 -29.77 -3.28 -7.13
N LYS A 114 -29.35 -2.33 -6.28
CA LYS A 114 -29.08 -0.95 -6.70
C LYS A 114 -27.76 -0.79 -7.46
N THR A 115 -26.82 -1.72 -7.31
CA THR A 115 -25.47 -1.60 -7.88
C THR A 115 -25.17 -2.62 -8.98
N LYS A 116 -26.00 -3.64 -9.16
CA LYS A 116 -25.74 -4.77 -10.08
C LYS A 116 -25.48 -4.32 -11.51
N ASP A 117 -26.21 -3.35 -12.03
CA ASP A 117 -26.07 -2.90 -13.42
C ASP A 117 -24.68 -2.28 -13.68
N LYS A 118 -24.15 -1.56 -12.69
CA LYS A 118 -22.79 -1.01 -12.75
C LYS A 118 -21.72 -2.08 -12.51
N LEU A 119 -22.02 -3.08 -11.67
CA LEU A 119 -21.10 -4.16 -11.36
C LEU A 119 -20.89 -5.11 -12.55
N HIS A 120 -21.96 -5.36 -13.31
CA HIS A 120 -21.98 -6.24 -14.48
C HIS A 120 -21.94 -5.46 -15.80
N GLU A 121 -21.47 -4.21 -15.77
CA GLU A 121 -21.25 -3.42 -16.98
C GLU A 121 -20.21 -4.12 -17.86
N GLU A 122 -20.58 -4.49 -19.08
CA GLU A 122 -19.67 -5.09 -20.05
C GLU A 122 -19.03 -4.01 -20.93
N LYS A 123 -17.73 -4.17 -21.20
CA LYS A 123 -16.97 -3.32 -22.12
C LYS A 123 -16.11 -4.15 -23.05
N GLU A 124 -15.78 -3.55 -24.18
CA GLU A 124 -14.78 -4.09 -25.09
C GLU A 124 -13.37 -3.76 -24.56
N PHE A 125 -12.49 -4.76 -24.58
CA PHE A 125 -11.10 -4.68 -24.16
C PHE A 125 -10.18 -5.27 -25.22
N ILE A 126 -8.93 -4.83 -25.24
CA ILE A 126 -7.89 -5.38 -26.11
C ILE A 126 -6.95 -6.23 -25.26
N CYS A 127 -6.75 -7.48 -25.65
CA CYS A 127 -5.86 -8.39 -24.94
C CYS A 127 -4.39 -8.00 -25.13
N GLU A 128 -3.67 -7.71 -24.04
CA GLU A 128 -2.25 -7.33 -24.08
C GLU A 128 -1.33 -8.42 -24.65
N GLN A 129 -1.75 -9.68 -24.65
CA GLN A 129 -0.92 -10.79 -25.14
C GLN A 129 -1.11 -11.11 -26.63
N CYS A 130 -2.35 -11.03 -27.14
CA CYS A 130 -2.68 -11.49 -28.48
C CYS A 130 -3.26 -10.39 -29.39
N GLY A 131 -3.50 -9.19 -28.86
CA GLY A 131 -4.03 -8.04 -29.60
C GLY A 131 -5.50 -8.15 -30.00
N LYS A 132 -6.17 -9.27 -29.71
CA LYS A 132 -7.59 -9.45 -30.05
C LYS A 132 -8.49 -8.65 -29.13
N THR A 133 -9.55 -8.09 -29.69
CA THR A 133 -10.66 -7.52 -28.92
C THR A 133 -11.48 -8.62 -28.26
N TYR A 134 -12.03 -8.34 -27.08
CA TYR A 134 -12.94 -9.23 -26.35
C TYR A 134 -13.88 -8.41 -25.47
N ILE A 135 -15.07 -8.94 -25.21
CA ILE A 135 -16.07 -8.33 -24.33
C ILE A 135 -16.02 -9.04 -22.97
N SER A 136 -16.12 -8.27 -21.89
CA SER A 136 -16.14 -8.78 -20.53
C SER A 136 -16.73 -7.75 -19.56
N GLU A 137 -17.21 -8.21 -18.40
CA GLU A 137 -17.53 -7.34 -17.27
C GLU A 137 -16.30 -6.54 -16.80
N VAL A 138 -16.51 -5.28 -16.40
CA VAL A 138 -15.46 -4.39 -15.90
C VAL A 138 -15.03 -4.80 -14.49
N THR A 139 -13.93 -5.55 -14.40
CA THR A 139 -13.31 -5.96 -13.12
C THR A 139 -12.20 -5.00 -12.66
N GLY A 140 -11.82 -4.02 -13.50
CA GLY A 140 -10.66 -3.16 -13.28
C GLY A 140 -9.31 -3.83 -13.55
N THR A 141 -9.30 -5.13 -13.91
CA THR A 141 -8.08 -5.91 -14.21
C THR A 141 -8.14 -6.64 -15.56
N ASN A 142 -9.09 -6.26 -16.42
CA ASN A 142 -9.33 -6.85 -17.74
C ASN A 142 -8.16 -6.55 -18.71
N ARG A 143 -7.08 -7.31 -18.58
CA ARG A 143 -5.86 -7.19 -19.40
C ARG A 143 -5.72 -8.28 -20.46
N PHE A 144 -6.40 -9.41 -20.27
CA PHE A 144 -6.26 -10.59 -21.13
C PHE A 144 -7.61 -11.22 -21.41
N CYS A 145 -7.81 -11.68 -22.65
CA CYS A 145 -9.03 -12.37 -23.06
C CYS A 145 -9.20 -13.77 -22.45
N SER A 146 -8.16 -14.34 -21.82
CA SER A 146 -8.22 -15.67 -21.21
C SER A 146 -7.04 -15.94 -20.27
N ASN A 147 -7.20 -16.93 -19.39
CA ASN A 147 -6.11 -17.45 -18.56
C ASN A 147 -4.92 -17.97 -19.38
N LYS A 148 -5.16 -18.47 -20.60
CA LYS A 148 -4.11 -18.87 -21.54
C LYS A 148 -3.25 -17.67 -21.96
N CYS A 149 -3.88 -16.56 -22.32
CA CYS A 149 -3.17 -15.32 -22.67
C CYS A 149 -2.43 -14.74 -21.47
N LYS A 150 -3.07 -14.66 -20.30
CA LYS A 150 -2.43 -14.22 -19.05
C LYS A 150 -1.18 -15.05 -18.74
N SER A 151 -1.29 -16.38 -18.82
CA SER A 151 -0.18 -17.29 -18.51
C SER A 151 0.95 -17.19 -19.54
N LYS A 152 0.62 -17.00 -20.83
CA LYS A 152 1.62 -16.77 -21.86
C LYS A 152 2.36 -15.45 -21.64
N TRP A 153 1.63 -14.37 -21.35
CA TRP A 153 2.22 -13.06 -21.05
C TRP A 153 3.18 -13.09 -19.87
N ARG A 154 2.83 -13.81 -18.79
CA ARG A 154 3.72 -13.96 -17.62
C ARG A 154 5.03 -14.68 -17.98
N ARG A 155 4.98 -15.69 -18.86
CA ARG A 155 6.18 -16.39 -19.34
C ARG A 155 7.01 -15.52 -20.27
N ASP A 156 6.36 -14.87 -21.24
CA ASP A 156 7.04 -14.03 -22.23
C ASP A 156 7.68 -12.78 -21.59
N SER A 157 7.07 -12.21 -20.55
CA SER A 157 7.61 -11.07 -19.79
C SER A 157 8.75 -11.44 -18.84
N GLY A 158 8.94 -12.73 -18.53
CA GLY A 158 9.95 -13.19 -17.58
C GLY A 158 9.72 -12.71 -16.14
N ILE A 159 8.51 -12.24 -15.79
CA ILE A 159 8.18 -11.72 -14.45
C ILE A 159 8.27 -12.78 -13.34
N ASP A 160 8.13 -14.06 -13.73
CA ASP A 160 8.23 -15.21 -12.83
C ASP A 160 9.60 -15.89 -12.87
N ASP A 161 10.58 -15.27 -13.52
CA ASP A 161 11.93 -15.81 -13.56
C ASP A 161 12.74 -15.36 -12.35
N GLU A 162 13.58 -16.27 -11.87
CA GLU A 162 14.55 -16.04 -10.81
C GLU A 162 15.94 -16.51 -11.25
N THR A 163 16.97 -15.97 -10.61
CA THR A 163 18.35 -16.41 -10.81
C THR A 163 18.66 -17.53 -9.83
N ARG A 164 19.19 -18.65 -10.33
CA ARG A 164 19.66 -19.78 -9.53
C ARG A 164 21.12 -20.08 -9.85
N ILE A 165 21.80 -20.74 -8.92
CA ILE A 165 23.15 -21.27 -9.11
C ILE A 165 23.05 -22.74 -9.55
N CYS A 166 23.78 -23.12 -10.59
CA CYS A 166 23.80 -24.49 -11.10
C CYS A 166 24.51 -25.44 -10.12
N GLU A 167 23.81 -26.47 -9.65
CA GLU A 167 24.37 -27.48 -8.72
C GLU A 167 25.57 -28.26 -9.29
N TYR A 168 25.76 -28.27 -10.62
CA TYR A 168 26.87 -28.99 -11.25
C TYR A 168 28.08 -28.10 -11.55
N CYS A 169 27.88 -26.95 -12.19
CA CYS A 169 28.99 -26.11 -12.67
C CYS A 169 29.15 -24.80 -11.89
N GLY A 170 28.28 -24.50 -10.92
CA GLY A 170 28.36 -23.29 -10.10
C GLY A 170 27.98 -21.99 -10.81
N LYS A 171 27.64 -22.03 -12.11
CA LYS A 171 27.25 -20.82 -12.86
C LYS A 171 25.83 -20.37 -12.52
N GLU A 172 25.63 -19.07 -12.46
CA GLU A 172 24.30 -18.47 -12.37
C GLU A 172 23.53 -18.69 -13.68
N PHE A 173 22.23 -18.93 -13.55
CA PHE A 173 21.32 -19.04 -14.68
C PHE A 173 19.94 -18.56 -14.29
N ARG A 174 19.25 -17.95 -15.26
CA ARG A 174 17.87 -17.49 -15.12
C ARG A 174 16.91 -18.62 -15.47
N ILE A 175 15.93 -18.86 -14.62
CA ILE A 175 14.89 -19.85 -14.87
C ILE A 175 13.57 -19.44 -14.24
N ASN A 176 12.47 -19.89 -14.83
CA ASN A 176 11.16 -19.72 -14.22
C ASN A 176 11.12 -20.38 -12.83
N LYS A 177 10.62 -19.65 -11.82
CA LYS A 177 10.54 -20.10 -10.42
C LYS A 177 9.77 -21.41 -10.22
N TYR A 178 8.80 -21.71 -11.08
CA TYR A 178 8.04 -22.95 -11.04
C TYR A 178 8.78 -24.16 -11.63
N SER A 179 9.93 -23.95 -12.27
CA SER A 179 10.76 -25.04 -12.79
C SER A 179 11.45 -25.78 -11.66
N LYS A 180 11.50 -27.12 -11.75
CA LYS A 180 12.24 -27.98 -10.81
C LYS A 180 13.72 -28.14 -11.19
N SER A 181 14.19 -27.52 -12.28
CA SER A 181 15.57 -27.67 -12.71
C SER A 181 16.54 -27.00 -11.73
N LYS A 182 17.56 -27.76 -11.34
CA LYS A 182 18.67 -27.35 -10.47
C LYS A 182 19.95 -27.02 -11.24
N THR A 183 19.91 -27.15 -12.57
CA THR A 183 21.09 -27.01 -13.43
C THR A 183 20.82 -26.06 -14.59
N CYS A 184 21.86 -25.34 -15.03
CA CYS A 184 21.77 -24.34 -16.09
C CYS A 184 21.52 -24.92 -17.49
N SER A 185 21.76 -26.23 -17.72
CA SER A 185 21.58 -26.85 -19.03
C SER A 185 21.30 -28.36 -18.94
N LYS A 186 20.76 -28.94 -20.03
CA LYS A 186 20.58 -30.40 -20.16
C LYS A 186 21.89 -31.17 -19.98
N SER A 187 23.00 -30.62 -20.47
CA SER A 187 24.34 -31.21 -20.29
C SER A 187 24.73 -31.26 -18.81
N CYS A 188 24.57 -30.15 -18.07
CA CYS A 188 24.83 -30.13 -16.63
C CYS A 188 23.91 -31.08 -15.86
N SER A 189 22.64 -31.18 -16.26
CA SER A 189 21.69 -32.13 -15.69
C SER A 189 22.13 -33.60 -15.87
N ALA A 190 22.55 -33.97 -17.08
CA ALA A 190 23.04 -35.32 -17.38
C ALA A 190 24.31 -35.66 -16.58
N LYS A 191 25.27 -34.72 -16.51
CA LYS A 191 26.51 -34.89 -15.73
C LYS A 191 26.25 -34.98 -14.23
N LEU A 192 25.32 -34.18 -13.69
CA LEU A 192 24.90 -34.25 -12.29
C LEU A 192 24.27 -35.60 -11.94
N ARG A 193 23.38 -36.11 -12.82
CA ARG A 193 22.77 -37.44 -12.66
C ARG A 193 23.82 -38.56 -12.69
N HIS A 194 24.78 -38.49 -13.61
CA HIS A 194 25.86 -39.47 -13.68
C HIS A 194 26.74 -39.44 -12.41
N LYS A 195 27.11 -38.25 -11.92
CA LYS A 195 27.87 -38.08 -10.68
C LYS A 195 27.15 -38.68 -9.47
N LYS A 196 25.83 -38.43 -9.31
CA LYS A 196 25.03 -38.98 -8.21
C LYS A 196 24.94 -40.51 -8.24
N ARG A 197 24.73 -41.08 -9.43
CA ARG A 197 24.72 -42.55 -9.59
C ARG A 197 26.05 -43.19 -9.22
N LYS A 198 27.18 -42.53 -9.50
CA LYS A 198 28.50 -43.06 -9.14
C LYS A 198 28.71 -43.05 -7.62
N SER A 199 28.31 -41.97 -6.94
CA SER A 199 28.41 -41.85 -5.48
C SER A 199 27.43 -42.72 -4.68
N GLU A 200 26.45 -43.36 -5.32
CA GLU A 200 25.50 -44.28 -4.68
C GLU A 200 25.95 -45.75 -4.81
N VAL A 201 26.97 -46.02 -5.63
CA VAL A 201 27.50 -47.36 -5.93
C VAL A 201 28.86 -47.59 -5.26
N ASP A 202 29.53 -46.51 -4.83
CA ASP A 202 30.71 -46.50 -3.96
C ASP A 202 30.30 -46.33 -2.49
#